data_AF-F5LK43-F1
#
_entry.id   AF-F5LK43-F1
#
_cell.length_a   1.000
_cell.length_b   1.000
_cell.length_c   1.000
_cell.angle_alpha   90.00
_cell.angle_beta   90.00
_cell.angle_gamma   90.00
#
_symmetry.space_group_name_H-M   'P 1'
#
loop_
_entity.id
_entity.type
_entity.pdbx_description
1 polymer ?
#
loop_
_entity_poly.entity_id
_entity_poly.type
_entity_poly.pdbx_seq_one_letter_code
_entity_poly.pdbx_strand_id
1 'polypeptide(L)'
;MDQLIQIAELMINERDYTMRLESVNKLRDIIIMEKETSLNFNNARFVRNVIEKSIRNQAVRLLSRYKKPSKQDLMEILPQDVTASENKLKMEYGVS
;
A
#
# COMPACT_ATOMS: atom_id res chain seq x y z
N MET A 1 7.42 15.80 -0.44
CA MET A 1 7.34 14.44 0.09
C MET A 1 6.39 14.41 1.27
N ASP A 2 6.60 15.29 2.26
CA ASP A 2 5.83 15.29 3.51
C ASP A 2 4.32 15.42 3.31
N GLN A 3 3.88 16.29 2.38
CA GLN A 3 2.46 16.42 2.02
C GLN A 3 1.85 15.12 1.47
N LEU A 4 2.62 14.32 0.73
CA LEU A 4 2.14 13.05 0.17
C LEU A 4 2.00 11.98 1.25
N ILE A 5 2.92 11.98 2.22
CA ILE A 5 2.84 11.12 3.39
C ILE A 5 1.66 11.54 4.27
N GLN A 6 1.42 12.83 4.47
CA GLN A 6 0.25 13.32 5.21
C GLN A 6 -1.07 12.89 4.55
N ILE A 7 -1.16 12.95 3.21
CA ILE A 7 -2.33 12.45 2.49
C ILE A 7 -2.53 10.95 2.76
N ALA A 8 -1.47 10.16 2.71
CA ALA A 8 -1.52 8.73 3.00
C ALA A 8 -1.97 8.46 4.45
N GLU A 9 -1.39 9.15 5.43
CA GLU A 9 -1.73 9.02 6.84
C GLU A 9 -3.20 9.38 7.10
N LEU A 10 -3.69 10.48 6.54
CA LEU A 10 -5.10 10.87 6.63
C LEU A 10 -6.02 9.78 6.07
N MET A 11 -5.74 9.27 4.87
CA MET A 11 -6.56 8.24 4.24
C MET A 11 -6.62 6.92 5.02
N ILE A 12 -5.49 6.53 5.62
CA ILE A 12 -5.36 5.34 6.45
C ILE A 12 -6.14 5.50 7.75
N ASN A 13 -5.98 6.63 8.43
CA ASN A 13 -6.65 6.94 9.68
C ASN A 13 -8.18 7.07 9.51
N GLU A 14 -8.66 7.68 8.42
CA GLU A 14 -10.10 7.78 8.10
C GLU A 14 -10.80 6.42 7.96
N ARG A 15 -10.04 5.35 7.76
CA ARG A 15 -10.54 3.98 7.55
C ARG A 15 -10.17 3.05 8.70
N ASP A 16 -9.74 3.60 9.83
CA ASP A 16 -9.28 2.86 11.02
C ASP A 16 -8.12 1.88 10.75
N TYR A 17 -7.31 2.16 9.73
CA TYR A 17 -6.07 1.43 9.48
C TYR A 17 -4.88 2.09 10.17
N THR A 18 -3.81 1.34 10.32
CA THR A 18 -2.49 1.83 10.73
C THR A 18 -1.42 1.27 9.78
N MET A 19 -0.32 1.99 9.64
CA MET A 19 0.86 1.54 8.90
C MET A 19 2.03 1.35 9.87
N ARG A 20 2.76 0.25 9.74
CA ARG A 20 4.06 0.12 10.40
C ARG A 20 5.08 1.09 9.80
N LEU A 21 6.10 1.43 10.57
CA LEU A 21 7.18 2.32 10.13
C LEU A 21 7.80 1.83 8.81
N GLU A 22 8.04 0.52 8.70
CA GLU A 22 8.59 -0.10 7.50
C GLU A 22 7.64 0.03 6.29
N SER A 23 6.33 0.03 6.52
CA SER A 23 5.32 0.24 5.47
C SER A 23 5.36 1.69 4.97
N VAL A 24 5.52 2.66 5.88
CA VAL A 24 5.64 4.08 5.52
C VAL A 24 6.94 4.33 4.75
N ASN A 25 8.05 3.71 5.17
CA ASN A 25 9.32 3.81 4.46
C ASN A 25 9.22 3.23 3.04
N LYS A 26 8.60 2.06 2.89
CA LYS A 26 8.36 1.49 1.56
C LYS A 26 7.47 2.37 0.67
N LEU A 27 6.47 3.03 1.25
CA LEU A 27 5.65 4.00 0.53
C LEU A 27 6.50 5.19 0.05
N ARG A 28 7.42 5.71 0.88
CA ARG A 28 8.37 6.76 0.48
C ARG A 28 9.20 6.33 -0.72
N ASP A 29 9.77 5.13 -0.67
CA ASP A 29 10.60 4.60 -1.76
C ASP A 29 9.81 4.50 -3.07
N ILE A 30 8.57 4.01 -3.00
CA ILE A 30 7.66 3.93 -4.17
C ILE A 30 7.36 5.32 -4.75
N ILE A 31 7.12 6.32 -3.90
CA ILE A 31 6.86 7.71 -4.34
C ILE A 31 8.11 8.32 -5.00
N ILE A 32 9.30 8.07 -4.45
CA ILE A 32 10.57 8.53 -5.03
C ILE A 32 10.75 7.92 -6.42
N MET A 33 10.62 6.60 -6.53
CA MET A 33 10.77 5.88 -7.79
C MET A 33 9.78 6.34 -8.86
N GLU A 34 8.51 6.55 -8.50
CA GLU A 34 7.51 7.05 -9.44
C GLU A 34 7.82 8.47 -9.90
N LYS A 35 8.28 9.34 -8.98
CA LYS A 35 8.67 10.72 -9.31
C LYS A 35 9.84 10.77 -10.31
N GLU A 36 10.75 9.80 -10.25
CA GLU A 36 11.91 9.73 -11.15
C GLU A 36 11.57 9.13 -12.52
N THR A 37 10.56 8.26 -12.59
CA THR A 37 10.22 7.50 -13.81
C THR A 37 9.04 8.08 -14.60
N SER A 38 8.18 8.88 -13.97
CA SER A 38 6.94 9.38 -14.57
C SER A 38 7.05 10.83 -15.03
N LEU A 39 6.94 11.05 -16.35
CA LEU A 39 7.00 12.39 -16.97
C LEU A 39 5.82 13.30 -16.56
N ASN A 40 4.67 12.71 -16.20
CA ASN A 40 3.44 13.42 -15.83
C ASN A 40 2.92 12.96 -14.47
N PHE A 41 3.78 13.05 -13.45
CA PHE A 41 3.47 12.56 -12.11
C PHE A 41 2.26 13.31 -11.49
N ASN A 42 1.17 12.58 -11.22
CA ASN A 42 0.01 13.09 -10.48
C ASN A 42 0.07 12.59 -9.03
N ASN A 43 0.85 13.32 -8.23
CA ASN A 43 1.36 12.85 -6.94
C ASN A 43 0.26 12.41 -5.97
N ALA A 44 -0.82 13.19 -5.85
CA ALA A 44 -1.90 12.90 -4.92
C ALA A 44 -2.76 11.72 -5.38
N ARG A 45 -3.07 11.64 -6.68
CA ARG A 45 -3.80 10.50 -7.26
C ARG A 45 -2.99 9.21 -7.12
N PHE A 46 -1.69 9.28 -7.38
CA PHE A 46 -0.80 8.14 -7.25
C PHE A 46 -0.78 7.59 -5.81
N VAL A 47 -0.56 8.45 -4.81
CA VAL A 47 -0.57 8.04 -3.41
C VAL A 47 -1.90 7.40 -3.01
N ARG A 48 -3.03 8.02 -3.41
CA ARG A 48 -4.36 7.46 -3.17
C ARG A 48 -4.49 6.04 -3.73
N ASN A 49 -4.07 5.83 -4.96
CA ASN A 49 -4.10 4.52 -5.61
C ASN A 49 -3.25 3.48 -4.86
N VAL A 50 -2.05 3.87 -4.40
CA VAL A 50 -1.17 2.99 -3.63
C VAL A 50 -1.82 2.60 -2.29
N ILE A 51 -2.45 3.54 -1.59
CA ILE A 51 -3.12 3.28 -0.30
C ILE A 51 -4.34 2.37 -0.47
N GLU A 52 -5.24 2.68 -1.40
CA GLU A 52 -6.41 1.84 -1.68
C GLU A 52 -6.01 0.42 -2.04
N LYS A 53 -4.92 0.28 -2.78
CA LYS A 53 -4.36 -1.01 -3.14
C LYS A 53 -3.70 -1.74 -1.97
N SER A 54 -3.00 -1.01 -1.10
CA SER A 54 -2.42 -1.58 0.11
C SER A 54 -3.50 -2.19 1.00
N ILE A 55 -4.66 -1.53 1.10
CA ILE A 55 -5.83 -2.07 1.80
C ILE A 55 -6.34 -3.36 1.14
N ARG A 56 -6.47 -3.39 -0.20
CA ARG A 56 -6.87 -4.60 -0.93
C ARG A 56 -5.88 -5.75 -0.73
N ASN A 57 -4.58 -5.47 -0.79
CA ASN A 57 -3.53 -6.46 -0.59
C ASN A 57 -3.53 -7.02 0.85
N GLN A 58 -3.77 -6.16 1.85
CA GLN A 58 -3.93 -6.58 3.24
C GLN A 58 -5.11 -7.55 3.37
N ALA A 59 -6.26 -7.25 2.76
CA ALA A 59 -7.41 -8.15 2.78
C ALA A 59 -7.07 -9.52 2.16
N VAL A 60 -6.42 -9.54 0.99
CA VAL A 60 -5.96 -10.79 0.35
C VAL A 60 -4.98 -11.56 1.24
N ARG A 61 -4.03 -10.88 1.87
CA ARG A 61 -3.08 -11.47 2.83
C ARG A 61 -3.79 -12.09 4.03
N LEU A 62 -4.85 -11.47 4.55
CA LEU A 62 -5.59 -12.00 5.69
C LEU A 62 -6.44 -13.21 5.29
N LEU A 63 -7.04 -13.19 4.10
CA LEU A 63 -7.83 -14.31 3.57
C LEU A 63 -6.98 -15.56 3.31
N SER A 64 -5.71 -15.41 2.97
CA SER A 64 -4.80 -16.54 2.74
C SER A 64 -4.26 -17.19 4.02
N ARG A 65 -4.57 -16.65 5.21
CA ARG A 65 -4.15 -17.23 6.49
C ARG A 65 -5.12 -18.31 6.95
N TYR A 66 -4.57 -19.42 7.45
CA TYR A 66 -5.36 -20.48 8.08
C TYR A 66 -5.98 -20.07 9.43
N LYS A 67 -5.41 -19.07 10.11
CA LYS A 67 -5.87 -18.58 11.40
C LYS A 67 -6.76 -17.34 11.23
N LYS A 68 -7.85 -17.27 12.00
CA LYS A 68 -8.69 -16.06 12.09
C LYS A 68 -7.85 -14.84 12.49
N PRO A 69 -7.97 -13.71 11.76
CA PRO A 69 -7.22 -12.50 12.07
C PRO A 69 -7.69 -11.88 13.40
N SER A 70 -6.74 -11.30 14.13
CA SER A 70 -7.05 -10.46 15.30
C SER A 70 -7.56 -9.09 14.85
N LYS A 71 -8.11 -8.30 15.79
CA LYS A 71 -8.47 -6.89 15.52
C LYS A 71 -7.25 -6.10 15.01
N GLN A 72 -6.08 -6.33 15.59
CA GLN A 72 -4.84 -5.67 15.15
C GLN A 72 -4.47 -6.07 13.72
N ASP A 73 -4.59 -7.35 13.36
CA ASP A 73 -4.32 -7.80 11.99
C ASP A 73 -5.25 -7.11 10.97
N LEU A 74 -6.52 -6.91 11.34
CA LEU A 74 -7.53 -6.25 10.51
C LEU A 74 -7.23 -4.76 10.28
N MET A 75 -6.56 -4.11 11.23
CA MET A 75 -6.22 -2.69 11.17
C MET A 75 -4.82 -2.42 10.60
N GLU A 76 -3.89 -3.38 10.68
CA GLU A 76 -2.47 -3.13 10.38
C GLU A 76 -2.09 -3.46 8.93
N ILE A 77 -1.59 -2.46 8.20
CA ILE A 77 -0.96 -2.58 6.88
C ILE A 77 0.53 -2.85 7.04
N LEU A 78 0.98 -3.99 6.51
CA LEU A 78 2.36 -4.44 6.55
C LEU A 78 3.13 -4.05 5.27
N PRO A 79 4.48 -4.07 5.28
CA PRO A 79 5.27 -3.66 4.12
C PRO A 79 4.96 -4.47 2.87
N GLN A 80 4.63 -5.75 3.01
CA GLN A 80 4.26 -6.61 1.88
C GLN A 80 2.95 -6.20 1.21
N ASP A 81 2.08 -5.45 1.89
CA ASP A 81 0.82 -4.97 1.34
C ASP A 81 1.04 -3.74 0.43
N VAL A 82 2.10 -2.96 0.67
CA VAL A 82 2.38 -1.70 -0.05
C VAL A 82 3.05 -1.95 -1.39
N THR A 83 2.37 -1.65 -2.50
CA THR A 83 2.86 -1.86 -3.88
C THR A 83 2.35 -0.80 -4.87
N ALA A 84 3.18 -0.41 -5.84
CA ALA A 84 2.80 0.53 -6.91
C ALA A 84 2.08 -0.16 -8.09
N SER A 85 2.67 -1.20 -8.68
CA SER A 85 2.15 -1.91 -9.87
C SER A 85 1.36 -3.17 -9.52
N GLU A 86 0.35 -3.54 -10.34
CA GLU A 86 -0.46 -4.74 -10.07
C GLU A 86 0.42 -6.00 -10.05
N ASN A 87 0.54 -6.57 -8.85
CA ASN A 87 0.91 -7.96 -8.58
C ASN A 87 2.19 -8.52 -9.23
N LYS A 88 3.19 -8.75 -8.37
CA LYS A 88 4.15 -9.85 -8.52
C LYS A 88 3.47 -11.20 -8.84
N LEU A 89 2.22 -11.41 -8.43
CA LEU A 89 1.45 -12.63 -8.75
C LEU A 89 1.16 -12.81 -10.25
N LYS A 90 1.01 -11.74 -11.05
CA LYS A 90 0.87 -11.86 -12.51
C LYS A 90 2.20 -12.22 -13.19
N MET A 91 3.31 -11.75 -12.63
CA MET A 91 4.67 -12.00 -13.13
C MET A 91 5.23 -13.36 -12.68
N GLU A 92 4.82 -13.88 -11.52
CA GLU A 92 5.29 -15.14 -10.94
C GLU A 92 4.43 -16.34 -11.37
N TYR A 93 3.14 -16.13 -11.66
CA TYR A 93 2.20 -17.21 -12.02
C TYR A 93 1.50 -17.04 -13.38
N GLY A 94 1.86 -16.03 -14.17
CA GLY A 94 1.45 -15.95 -15.58
C GLY A 94 -0.05 -15.95 -15.85
N VAL A 95 -0.87 -15.44 -14.93
CA VAL A 95 -2.33 -15.38 -15.15
C VAL A 95 -2.67 -14.07 -15.87
N SER A 96 -3.06 -14.22 -17.15
CA SER A 96 -3.57 -13.14 -18.01
C SER A 96 -4.99 -12.75 -17.64
#